data_AF-A0A8H6SWJ9-F1
#
_entry.id   AF-A0A8H6SWJ9-F1
#
_cell.length_a   1.000
_cell.length_b   1.000
_cell.length_c   1.000
_cell.angle_alpha   90.00
_cell.angle_beta   90.00
_cell.angle_gamma   90.00
#
_symmetry.space_group_name_H-M   'P 1'
#
loop_
_entity.id
_entity.type
_entity.pdbx_description
1 polymer ?
#
loop_
_entity_poly.entity_id
_entity_poly.type
_entity_poly.pdbx_seq_one_letter_code
_entity_poly.pdbx_strand_id
1 'polypeptide(L)'
;MSHILEKLSSAFDAAQKEGDLLFFPSTVVKHQDEKVVYEIRLCPALQDKPTLPTPDFAPQELHEKKKEDPFSPPYNPHLHVGDIRDEESGTEYAVLLNKYSVVPQHFLLITKEFASQASPLSPSDLVQTYLLLAAGRKARTPLFAFYNCKHPLSHHKHLQFLPLDDDDEDGPPIEHLARSVKLETPDRPFTLPVSYANHVFRFPDRLYALSAEQLEPILASAFISLLDLVFSTIRHDSTYPSNRPSYNVVLTLEHMHLIPRRQESHVLAETGDELSVNALGFAGMLLVKSERELEAVKKEGVSKILRGVGLESVHEIQMAESNLFPPPLGTCFAGIVLRATMSQNLQVAVCLFPGVTTTDYQGPVELLGIFSAKNRTRALNGISNNLPDLTIEFTYLSHTLEPVVPTAGPRVQPDRTYDEAQEQFDIVLVPGGPNVNPPAACNAFITRQSPGAKYVLSVCTGSLILARLGILDGHHATTNKRAFRSVVEETKDRDITWVAKARWATSEDKRIWTGSGITAGMDMAGGFLDYLVGDELGRACRSFIELSMKGQDDDEFAAYQGLL
;
A
#
# COMPACT_ATOMS: atom_id res chain seq x y z
N MET A 1 -4.56 17.54 26.62
CA MET A 1 -5.02 16.13 26.61
C MET A 1 -5.11 15.51 28.00
N SER A 2 -4.11 15.62 28.89
CA SER A 2 -4.20 15.03 30.25
C SER A 2 -5.46 15.45 31.04
N HIS A 3 -5.86 16.71 30.95
CA HIS A 3 -7.09 17.21 31.57
C HIS A 3 -8.39 16.56 31.04
N ILE A 4 -8.38 16.00 29.82
CA ILE A 4 -9.52 15.27 29.26
C ILE A 4 -9.60 13.91 29.94
N LEU A 5 -8.46 13.23 30.09
CA LEU A 5 -8.37 11.91 30.69
C LEU A 5 -8.65 11.94 32.19
N GLU A 6 -8.20 12.98 32.91
CA GLU A 6 -8.51 13.20 34.32
C GLU A 6 -10.03 13.34 34.60
N LYS A 7 -10.81 13.73 33.58
CA LYS A 7 -12.27 13.86 33.67
C LYS A 7 -13.02 12.59 33.29
N LEU A 8 -12.37 11.60 32.67
CA LEU A 8 -13.06 10.41 32.12
C LEU A 8 -13.85 9.65 33.19
N SER A 9 -13.22 9.37 34.33
CA SER A 9 -13.89 8.64 35.42
C SER A 9 -15.11 9.38 35.95
N SER A 10 -14.99 10.68 36.24
CA SER A 10 -16.10 11.45 36.79
C SER A 10 -17.20 11.72 35.76
N ALA A 11 -16.85 11.92 34.49
CA ALA A 11 -17.81 12.02 33.40
C ALA A 11 -18.56 10.70 33.18
N PHE A 12 -17.87 9.56 33.26
CA PHE A 12 -18.48 8.24 33.13
C PHE A 12 -19.50 7.98 34.23
N ASP A 13 -19.13 8.21 35.49
CA ASP A 13 -20.01 8.02 36.64
C ASP A 13 -21.24 8.95 36.57
N ALA A 14 -21.03 10.21 36.16
CA ALA A 14 -22.11 11.17 35.97
C ALA A 14 -23.07 10.74 34.85
N ALA A 15 -22.55 10.38 33.66
CA ALA A 15 -23.35 9.97 32.52
C ALA A 15 -24.14 8.68 32.81
N GLN A 16 -23.53 7.74 33.54
CA GLN A 16 -24.20 6.51 33.96
C GLN A 16 -25.33 6.80 34.94
N LYS A 17 -25.10 7.70 35.91
CA LYS A 17 -26.10 8.09 36.91
C LYS A 17 -27.30 8.80 36.27
N GLU A 18 -27.07 9.64 35.27
CA GLU A 18 -28.12 10.36 34.52
C GLU A 18 -28.83 9.46 33.49
N GLY A 19 -28.31 8.26 33.22
CA GLY A 19 -28.88 7.30 32.28
C GLY A 19 -28.56 7.57 30.80
N ASP A 20 -27.70 8.55 30.53
CA ASP A 20 -27.20 8.86 29.19
C ASP A 20 -26.16 7.85 28.69
N LEU A 21 -25.47 7.20 29.63
CA LEU A 21 -24.54 6.08 29.39
C LEU A 21 -25.10 4.78 29.98
N LEU A 22 -25.14 3.74 29.15
CA LEU A 22 -25.54 2.40 29.53
C LEU A 22 -24.30 1.52 29.69
N PHE A 23 -23.99 1.16 30.93
CA PHE A 23 -22.92 0.22 31.25
C PHE A 23 -23.47 -1.18 31.45
N PHE A 24 -22.84 -2.16 30.82
CA PHE A 24 -23.22 -3.57 30.91
C PHE A 24 -22.11 -4.35 31.63
N PRO A 25 -22.33 -4.76 32.89
CA PRO A 25 -21.37 -5.60 33.61
C PRO A 25 -21.03 -6.86 32.82
N SER A 26 -19.77 -7.25 32.86
CA SER A 26 -19.24 -8.39 32.13
C SER A 26 -18.14 -9.08 32.93
N THR A 27 -17.92 -10.36 32.63
CA THR A 27 -16.82 -11.16 33.20
C THR A 27 -15.83 -11.50 32.10
N VAL A 28 -14.55 -11.62 32.44
CA VAL A 28 -13.48 -11.99 31.49
C VAL A 28 -12.99 -13.40 31.78
N VAL A 29 -12.88 -14.22 30.74
CA VAL A 29 -12.29 -15.55 30.80
C VAL A 29 -11.05 -15.57 29.92
N LYS A 30 -9.89 -15.85 30.52
CA LYS A 30 -8.61 -16.00 29.80
C LYS A 30 -8.56 -17.39 29.14
N HIS A 31 -8.18 -17.45 27.87
CA HIS A 31 -8.09 -18.68 27.09
C HIS A 31 -6.85 -18.65 26.21
N GLN A 32 -5.94 -19.60 26.43
CA GLN A 32 -4.75 -19.75 25.58
C GLN A 32 -5.16 -20.41 24.25
N ASP A 33 -4.86 -19.73 23.15
CA ASP A 33 -4.89 -20.30 21.81
C ASP A 33 -3.65 -19.85 21.03
N GLU A 34 -3.01 -20.78 20.34
CA GLU A 34 -1.67 -20.61 19.75
C GLU A 34 -0.68 -19.96 20.75
N LYS A 35 -0.18 -18.76 20.45
CA LYS A 35 0.81 -18.01 21.24
C LYS A 35 0.19 -16.81 21.98
N VAL A 36 -1.13 -16.69 22.01
CA VAL A 36 -1.84 -15.55 22.61
C VAL A 36 -2.78 -16.04 23.72
N VAL A 37 -2.76 -15.35 24.86
CA VAL A 37 -3.75 -15.55 25.93
C VAL A 37 -4.93 -14.63 25.64
N TYR A 38 -5.95 -15.14 24.95
CA TYR A 38 -7.13 -14.35 24.59
C TYR A 38 -8.00 -14.06 25.81
N GLU A 39 -8.61 -12.87 25.81
CA GLU A 39 -9.60 -12.44 26.79
C GLU A 39 -10.99 -12.52 26.19
N ILE A 40 -11.78 -13.51 26.60
CA ILE A 40 -13.16 -13.66 26.15
C ILE A 40 -14.08 -13.06 27.20
N ARG A 41 -14.66 -11.92 26.87
CA ARG A 41 -15.56 -11.15 27.72
C ARG A 41 -17.00 -11.64 27.52
N LEU A 42 -17.61 -12.15 28.58
CA LEU A 42 -19.00 -12.59 28.61
C LEU A 42 -19.89 -11.45 29.13
N CYS A 43 -20.86 -11.03 28.30
CA CYS A 43 -21.83 -9.99 28.67
C CYS A 43 -23.27 -10.44 28.32
N PRO A 44 -23.96 -11.15 29.24
CA PRO A 44 -25.30 -11.69 28.99
C PRO A 44 -26.37 -10.62 28.69
N ALA A 45 -26.22 -9.43 29.26
CA ALA A 45 -27.15 -8.31 29.07
C ALA A 45 -27.27 -7.83 27.61
N LEU A 46 -26.37 -8.28 26.72
CA LEU A 46 -26.46 -8.01 25.28
C LEU A 46 -27.50 -8.88 24.55
N GLN A 47 -27.99 -9.96 25.17
CA GLN A 47 -29.04 -10.82 24.57
C GLN A 47 -30.42 -10.15 24.59
N ASP A 48 -30.73 -9.40 25.65
CA ASP A 48 -32.05 -8.79 25.89
C ASP A 48 -32.23 -7.42 25.22
N LYS A 49 -31.28 -7.00 24.38
CA LYS A 49 -31.40 -5.71 23.69
C LYS A 49 -32.58 -5.78 22.71
N PRO A 50 -33.55 -4.84 22.75
CA PRO A 50 -34.34 -4.57 21.54
C PRO A 50 -33.35 -4.30 20.41
N THR A 51 -33.66 -4.61 19.16
CA THR A 51 -32.83 -4.30 17.98
C THR A 51 -32.56 -2.80 17.93
N LEU A 52 -31.54 -2.40 18.68
CA LEU A 52 -31.02 -1.05 18.83
C LEU A 52 -29.95 -0.92 17.75
N PRO A 53 -29.81 0.27 17.15
CA PRO A 53 -28.64 0.56 16.34
C PRO A 53 -27.40 0.42 17.23
N THR A 54 -26.71 -0.71 17.14
CA THR A 54 -25.29 -0.78 17.42
C THR A 54 -24.61 0.21 16.45
N PRO A 55 -23.57 0.95 16.86
CA PRO A 55 -22.74 1.71 15.92
C PRO A 55 -21.99 0.80 14.95
N ASP A 56 -22.18 -0.52 15.03
CA ASP A 56 -22.23 -1.49 13.94
C ASP A 56 -22.11 -2.90 14.51
N PHE A 57 -23.20 -3.67 14.47
CA PHE A 57 -23.17 -5.14 14.53
C PHE A 57 -24.51 -5.66 13.97
N ALA A 58 -24.46 -6.26 12.77
CA ALA A 58 -25.51 -6.88 11.94
C ALA A 58 -26.12 -6.01 10.80
N PRO A 59 -26.40 -6.60 9.61
CA PRO A 59 -26.88 -5.87 8.45
C PRO A 59 -28.38 -5.55 8.59
N GLN A 60 -28.76 -4.28 8.46
CA GLN A 60 -30.17 -3.88 8.39
C GLN A 60 -30.49 -3.24 7.04
N GLU A 61 -31.28 -3.97 6.25
CA GLU A 61 -32.14 -3.39 5.24
C GLU A 61 -33.36 -2.69 5.88
N LEU A 62 -33.69 -1.52 5.33
CA LEU A 62 -35.00 -0.88 5.22
C LEU A 62 -35.72 -0.47 6.52
N HIS A 63 -35.57 0.81 6.90
CA HIS A 63 -36.69 1.76 7.04
C HIS A 63 -36.17 3.21 7.17
N GLU A 64 -36.56 4.04 6.20
CA GLU A 64 -36.24 5.48 6.10
C GLU A 64 -36.86 6.30 7.24
N LYS A 65 -36.08 6.58 8.27
CA LYS A 65 -36.08 7.88 8.97
C LYS A 65 -34.64 8.36 8.94
N LYS A 66 -34.38 9.58 8.45
CA LYS A 66 -33.07 10.24 8.57
C LYS A 66 -32.71 10.27 10.06
N LYS A 67 -31.92 9.30 10.52
CA LYS A 67 -31.28 9.33 11.83
C LYS A 67 -30.23 10.42 11.72
N GLU A 68 -30.36 11.45 12.55
CA GLU A 68 -29.28 12.41 12.77
C GLU A 68 -28.02 11.63 13.18
N ASP A 69 -26.88 11.99 12.61
CA ASP A 69 -25.60 11.39 12.92
C ASP A 69 -25.29 11.63 14.41
N PRO A 70 -25.16 10.57 15.24
CA PRO A 70 -24.93 10.71 16.68
C PRO A 70 -23.59 11.38 17.02
N PHE A 71 -22.69 11.51 16.03
CA PHE A 71 -21.39 12.15 16.15
C PHE A 71 -21.36 13.56 15.57
N SER A 72 -22.51 14.09 15.13
CA SER A 72 -22.65 15.49 14.73
C SER A 72 -23.09 16.37 15.92
N PRO A 73 -22.62 17.61 16.03
CA PRO A 73 -23.07 18.53 17.07
C PRO A 73 -24.54 18.96 16.87
N PRO A 74 -25.27 19.34 17.94
CA PRO A 74 -24.80 19.44 19.32
C PRO A 74 -24.65 18.08 20.02
N TYR A 75 -23.54 17.91 20.74
CA TYR A 75 -23.28 16.67 21.49
C TYR A 75 -24.12 16.58 22.76
N ASN A 76 -24.38 15.35 23.22
CA ASN A 76 -24.92 15.14 24.55
C ASN A 76 -23.89 15.65 25.59
N PRO A 77 -24.25 16.62 26.44
CA PRO A 77 -23.32 17.25 27.38
C PRO A 77 -22.79 16.29 28.46
N HIS A 78 -23.51 15.20 28.76
CA HIS A 78 -23.05 14.17 29.68
C HIS A 78 -22.10 13.16 29.03
N LEU A 79 -22.15 13.00 27.70
CA LEU A 79 -21.22 12.14 26.97
C LEU A 79 -19.99 12.89 26.44
N HIS A 80 -20.06 14.22 26.30
CA HIS A 80 -18.95 15.05 25.83
C HIS A 80 -17.94 15.32 26.95
N VAL A 81 -16.69 14.87 26.74
CA VAL A 81 -15.61 14.99 27.73
C VAL A 81 -14.72 16.21 27.44
N GLY A 82 -14.53 16.52 26.17
CA GLY A 82 -13.72 17.67 25.74
C GLY A 82 -13.49 17.71 24.24
N ASP A 83 -12.82 18.76 23.80
CA ASP A 83 -12.44 18.97 22.40
C ASP A 83 -10.91 18.98 22.26
N ILE A 84 -10.44 18.53 21.11
CA ILE A 84 -9.04 18.58 20.71
C ILE A 84 -8.98 19.31 19.38
N ARG A 85 -7.99 20.18 19.22
CA ARG A 85 -7.70 20.82 17.95
C ARG A 85 -6.25 20.58 17.60
N ASP A 86 -6.04 20.11 16.39
CA ASP A 86 -4.73 20.08 15.79
C ASP A 86 -4.42 21.47 15.22
N GLU A 87 -3.38 22.13 15.75
CA GLU A 87 -3.01 23.49 15.36
C GLU A 87 -2.42 23.55 13.95
N GLU A 88 -1.81 22.45 13.48
CA GLU A 88 -1.14 22.38 12.18
C GLU A 88 -2.13 22.11 11.05
N SER A 89 -2.92 21.04 11.16
CA SER A 89 -3.92 20.71 10.14
C SER A 89 -5.22 21.52 10.27
N GLY A 90 -5.47 22.13 11.43
CA GLY A 90 -6.74 22.78 11.74
C GLY A 90 -7.89 21.82 12.06
N THR A 91 -7.64 20.50 12.03
CA THR A 91 -8.67 19.49 12.29
C THR A 91 -9.15 19.57 13.73
N GLU A 92 -10.46 19.63 13.91
CA GLU A 92 -11.09 19.63 15.23
C GLU A 92 -11.71 18.26 15.53
N TYR A 93 -11.53 17.81 16.77
CA TYR A 93 -12.04 16.56 17.28
C TYR A 93 -12.88 16.80 18.54
N ALA A 94 -13.82 15.91 18.79
CA ALA A 94 -14.50 15.79 20.07
C ALA A 94 -14.19 14.43 20.71
N VAL A 95 -14.11 14.42 22.04
CA VAL A 95 -13.92 13.22 22.84
C VAL A 95 -15.25 12.89 23.51
N LEU A 96 -15.83 11.75 23.13
CA LEU A 96 -17.15 11.32 23.61
C LEU A 96 -17.05 9.98 24.35
N LEU A 97 -17.77 9.83 25.46
CA LEU A 97 -17.96 8.54 26.11
C LEU A 97 -18.79 7.63 25.19
N ASN A 98 -18.43 6.35 25.14
CA ASN A 98 -19.26 5.38 24.44
C ASN A 98 -20.56 5.16 25.22
N LYS A 99 -21.68 5.55 24.61
CA LYS A 99 -23.02 5.41 25.18
C LYS A 99 -23.35 3.97 25.60
N TYR A 100 -22.87 2.96 24.87
CA TYR A 100 -23.15 1.55 25.15
C TYR A 100 -21.87 0.84 25.57
N SER A 101 -21.47 1.07 26.81
CA SER A 101 -20.17 0.63 27.29
C SER A 101 -20.20 -0.75 27.94
N VAL A 102 -19.30 -1.62 27.53
CA VAL A 102 -19.07 -2.94 28.17
C VAL A 102 -17.81 -2.92 29.03
N VAL A 103 -16.86 -2.05 28.68
CA VAL A 103 -15.64 -1.77 29.44
C VAL A 103 -15.78 -0.37 30.05
N PRO A 104 -15.53 -0.18 31.36
CA PRO A 104 -15.62 1.14 31.97
C PRO A 104 -14.75 2.17 31.23
N GLN A 105 -15.22 3.42 31.17
CA GLN A 105 -14.47 4.55 30.59
C GLN A 105 -14.05 4.37 29.10
N HIS A 106 -14.66 3.45 28.34
CA HIS A 106 -14.51 3.40 26.89
C HIS A 106 -14.97 4.73 26.27
N PHE A 107 -14.09 5.37 25.51
CA PHE A 107 -14.38 6.62 24.82
C PHE A 107 -13.96 6.62 23.35
N LEU A 108 -14.44 7.62 22.62
CA LEU A 108 -14.29 7.80 21.19
C LEU A 108 -13.58 9.14 20.93
N LEU A 109 -12.66 9.15 19.97
CA LEU A 109 -12.16 10.37 19.33
C LEU A 109 -12.86 10.49 17.98
N ILE A 110 -13.70 11.51 17.83
CA ILE A 110 -14.49 11.76 16.62
C ILE A 110 -13.99 13.02 15.92
N THR A 111 -13.96 13.03 14.59
CA THR A 111 -13.80 14.27 13.82
C THR A 111 -15.04 15.14 14.02
N LYS A 112 -14.91 16.47 14.19
CA LYS A 112 -16.10 17.33 14.27
C LYS A 112 -16.76 17.52 12.90
N GLU A 113 -15.94 17.64 11.87
CA GLU A 113 -16.41 17.58 10.48
C GLU A 113 -16.58 16.13 10.05
N PHE A 114 -17.64 15.87 9.27
CA PHE A 114 -17.89 14.53 8.78
C PHE A 114 -16.73 14.04 7.90
N ALA A 115 -16.05 13.00 8.37
CA ALA A 115 -15.17 12.16 7.57
C ALA A 115 -15.73 10.74 7.52
N SER A 116 -15.50 10.02 6.43
CA SER A 116 -15.99 8.64 6.28
C SER A 116 -15.17 7.65 7.10
N GLN A 117 -15.81 6.70 7.77
CA GLN A 117 -15.18 5.55 8.46
C GLN A 117 -14.46 4.60 7.49
N ALA A 118 -14.69 4.72 6.18
CA ALA A 118 -13.94 3.99 5.15
C ALA A 118 -12.68 4.76 4.69
N SER A 119 -12.40 5.93 5.26
CA SER A 119 -11.19 6.69 4.96
C SER A 119 -10.00 6.19 5.79
N PRO A 120 -8.78 6.19 5.23
CA PRO A 120 -7.57 5.94 6.01
C PRO A 120 -7.39 6.95 7.14
N LEU A 121 -6.63 6.58 8.16
CA LEU A 121 -6.21 7.52 9.21
C LEU A 121 -5.28 8.57 8.60
N SER A 122 -5.58 9.83 8.83
CA SER A 122 -4.73 10.96 8.44
C SER A 122 -3.55 11.09 9.42
N PRO A 123 -2.48 11.83 9.06
CA PRO A 123 -1.39 12.13 9.99
C PRO A 123 -1.90 12.76 11.30
N SER A 124 -2.87 13.68 11.21
CA SER A 124 -3.52 14.29 12.36
C SER A 124 -4.21 13.24 13.26
N ASP A 125 -4.99 12.31 12.67
CA ASP A 125 -5.66 11.24 13.44
C ASP A 125 -4.63 10.42 14.23
N LEU A 126 -3.53 10.04 13.58
CA LEU A 126 -2.47 9.23 14.18
C LEU A 126 -1.77 9.98 15.33
N VAL A 127 -1.40 11.24 15.11
CA VAL A 127 -0.73 12.08 16.11
C VAL A 127 -1.65 12.33 17.30
N GLN A 128 -2.88 12.78 17.10
CA GLN A 128 -3.81 13.06 18.20
C GLN A 128 -4.13 11.79 19.01
N THR A 129 -4.27 10.65 18.33
CA THR A 129 -4.46 9.35 18.98
C THR A 129 -3.25 8.98 19.83
N TYR A 130 -2.04 9.08 19.28
CA TYR A 130 -0.83 8.73 20.00
C TYR A 130 -0.56 9.66 21.19
N LEU A 131 -0.85 10.95 21.07
CA LEU A 131 -0.76 11.92 22.17
C LEU A 131 -1.75 11.61 23.30
N LEU A 132 -2.96 11.11 22.98
CA LEU A 132 -3.91 10.62 23.99
C LEU A 132 -3.37 9.39 24.72
N LEU A 133 -2.76 8.42 24.02
CA LEU A 133 -2.13 7.26 24.65
C LEU A 133 -0.99 7.69 25.60
N ALA A 134 -0.15 8.62 25.16
CA ALA A 134 0.95 9.15 25.96
C ALA A 134 0.43 9.92 27.19
N ALA A 135 -0.65 10.69 27.03
CA ALA A 135 -1.31 11.37 28.13
C ALA A 135 -1.92 10.39 29.13
N GLY A 136 -2.48 9.25 28.67
CA GLY A 136 -3.05 8.21 29.53
C GLY A 136 -1.99 7.57 30.41
N ARG A 137 -0.84 7.20 29.83
CA ARG A 137 0.32 6.73 30.61
C ARG A 137 0.76 7.74 31.66
N LYS A 138 0.80 9.03 31.34
CA LYS A 138 1.16 10.09 32.29
C LYS A 138 0.12 10.25 33.41
N ALA A 139 -1.15 10.05 33.10
CA ALA A 139 -2.26 10.11 34.04
C ALA A 139 -2.47 8.82 34.86
N ARG A 140 -1.63 7.79 34.66
CA ARG A 140 -1.80 6.44 35.24
C ARG A 140 -3.15 5.80 34.87
N THR A 141 -3.57 6.04 33.64
CA THR A 141 -4.69 5.35 33.01
C THR A 141 -4.18 4.86 31.66
N PRO A 142 -3.41 3.76 31.64
CA PRO A 142 -2.86 3.23 30.39
C PRO A 142 -4.01 2.90 29.43
N LEU A 143 -3.83 3.25 28.16
CA LEU A 143 -4.83 3.11 27.12
C LEU A 143 -4.23 2.36 25.93
N PHE A 144 -5.09 1.75 25.13
CA PHE A 144 -4.80 1.50 23.72
C PHE A 144 -5.94 2.02 22.85
N ALA A 145 -5.63 2.25 21.59
CA ALA A 145 -6.60 2.74 20.61
C ALA A 145 -6.83 1.70 19.51
N PHE A 146 -7.99 1.77 18.88
CA PHE A 146 -8.29 0.97 17.71
C PHE A 146 -9.20 1.69 16.72
N TYR A 147 -9.08 1.29 15.46
CA TYR A 147 -9.88 1.81 14.36
C TYR A 147 -10.42 0.66 13.50
N ASN A 148 -11.69 0.76 13.13
CA ASN A 148 -12.36 -0.22 12.28
C ASN A 148 -12.65 0.46 10.94
N CYS A 149 -11.74 0.31 9.96
CA CYS A 149 -11.93 0.85 8.62
C CYS A 149 -12.87 -0.08 7.84
N LYS A 150 -14.04 0.44 7.44
CA LYS A 150 -15.10 -0.37 6.83
C LYS A 150 -16.14 0.46 6.08
N HIS A 151 -16.97 -0.26 5.32
CA HIS A 151 -18.16 0.24 4.64
C HIS A 151 -19.41 0.13 5.52
N PRO A 152 -20.45 0.97 5.29
CA PRO A 152 -20.64 1.96 4.23
C PRO A 152 -19.99 3.34 4.48
N LEU A 153 -19.85 4.14 3.42
CA LEU A 153 -19.19 5.47 3.48
C LEU A 153 -19.91 6.47 4.40
N SER A 154 -21.17 6.21 4.74
CA SER A 154 -22.03 7.06 5.56
C SER A 154 -21.67 7.05 7.05
N HIS A 155 -20.83 6.12 7.51
CA HIS A 155 -20.45 6.08 8.92
C HIS A 155 -19.40 7.14 9.18
N HIS A 156 -19.59 7.91 10.24
CA HIS A 156 -18.70 8.99 10.59
C HIS A 156 -17.47 8.43 11.33
N LYS A 157 -16.30 8.88 10.86
CA LYS A 157 -14.97 8.54 11.33
C LYS A 157 -14.82 8.72 12.84
N HIS A 158 -14.46 7.62 13.50
CA HIS A 158 -14.16 7.61 14.92
C HIS A 158 -13.09 6.57 15.27
N LEU A 159 -12.15 6.97 16.12
CA LEU A 159 -11.22 6.06 16.80
C LEU A 159 -11.75 5.75 18.19
N GLN A 160 -11.45 4.55 18.69
CA GLN A 160 -11.97 4.06 19.96
C GLN A 160 -10.81 3.80 20.91
N PHE A 161 -11.02 4.05 22.20
CA PHE A 161 -10.00 3.92 23.23
C PHE A 161 -10.55 3.09 24.39
N LEU A 162 -9.74 2.15 24.86
CA LEU A 162 -10.04 1.37 26.05
C LEU A 162 -8.94 1.55 27.09
N PRO A 163 -9.32 1.74 28.37
CA PRO A 163 -8.37 1.58 29.45
C PRO A 163 -7.93 0.13 29.56
N LEU A 164 -6.67 -0.03 29.94
CA LEU A 164 -6.09 -1.30 30.36
C LEU A 164 -6.28 -1.40 31.88
N ASP A 165 -6.60 -2.60 32.37
CA ASP A 165 -6.80 -2.86 33.80
C ASP A 165 -5.44 -2.70 34.54
N ASP A 166 -5.49 -2.36 35.84
CA ASP A 166 -4.28 -2.05 36.63
C ASP A 166 -3.27 -3.22 36.71
N ASP A 167 -3.74 -4.46 36.52
CA ASP A 167 -2.89 -5.67 36.47
C ASP A 167 -2.23 -5.87 35.09
N ASP A 168 -2.76 -5.23 34.05
CA ASP A 168 -2.35 -5.33 32.66
C ASP A 168 -1.63 -4.04 32.21
N GLU A 169 -0.56 -3.65 32.92
CA GLU A 169 0.34 -2.54 32.51
C GLU A 169 1.02 -2.78 31.13
N ASP A 170 0.72 -3.91 30.48
CA ASP A 170 1.45 -4.50 29.37
C ASP A 170 0.71 -4.53 28.03
N GLY A 171 -0.36 -3.74 27.87
CA GLY A 171 -1.09 -3.61 26.60
C GLY A 171 -2.16 -4.70 26.41
N PRO A 172 -2.93 -4.64 25.29
CA PRO A 172 -3.88 -5.69 24.97
C PRO A 172 -3.15 -7.03 24.70
N PRO A 173 -3.80 -8.21 24.81
CA PRO A 173 -3.10 -9.49 24.78
C PRO A 173 -2.15 -9.74 23.59
N ILE A 174 -2.45 -9.18 22.41
CA ILE A 174 -1.59 -9.29 21.22
C ILE A 174 -0.24 -8.58 21.39
N GLU A 175 -0.17 -7.56 22.24
CA GLU A 175 1.01 -6.74 22.52
C GLU A 175 2.14 -7.58 23.12
N HIS A 176 1.81 -8.52 24.02
CA HIS A 176 2.79 -9.43 24.61
C HIS A 176 3.49 -10.28 23.55
N LEU A 177 2.73 -10.77 22.56
CA LEU A 177 3.30 -11.52 21.44
C LEU A 177 4.18 -10.61 20.60
N ALA A 178 3.72 -9.40 20.28
CA ALA A 178 4.47 -8.43 19.49
C ALA A 178 5.82 -8.07 20.12
N ARG A 179 5.87 -7.84 21.44
CA ARG A 179 7.10 -7.58 22.20
C ARG A 179 8.07 -8.76 22.19
N SER A 180 7.55 -9.99 22.19
CA SER A 180 8.40 -11.19 22.19
C SER A 180 9.17 -11.43 20.89
N VAL A 181 8.74 -10.81 19.77
CA VAL A 181 9.38 -10.96 18.47
C VAL A 181 10.73 -10.22 18.45
N LYS A 182 11.80 -10.95 18.10
CA LYS A 182 13.13 -10.36 17.87
C LYS A 182 13.20 -9.84 16.44
N LEU A 183 13.46 -8.55 16.30
CA LEU A 183 13.59 -7.89 15.00
C LEU A 183 15.06 -7.78 14.61
N GLU A 184 15.40 -8.25 13.41
CA GLU A 184 16.72 -8.00 12.82
C GLU A 184 16.85 -6.56 12.32
N THR A 185 15.75 -6.00 11.83
CA THR A 185 15.61 -4.61 11.33
C THR A 185 14.47 -3.91 12.09
N PRO A 186 14.77 -3.17 13.18
CA PRO A 186 13.74 -2.61 14.07
C PRO A 186 12.90 -1.50 13.43
N ASP A 187 13.35 -0.94 12.31
CA ASP A 187 12.74 0.15 11.55
C ASP A 187 11.80 -0.34 10.42
N ARG A 188 11.46 -1.63 10.40
CA ARG A 188 10.61 -2.23 9.34
C ARG A 188 9.39 -2.93 9.90
N PRO A 189 8.29 -2.98 9.10
CA PRO A 189 7.18 -3.87 9.39
C PRO A 189 7.59 -5.34 9.54
N PHE A 190 6.88 -6.07 10.38
CA PHE A 190 7.01 -7.50 10.58
C PHE A 190 5.63 -8.15 10.77
N THR A 191 5.59 -9.48 10.76
CA THR A 191 4.36 -10.26 10.93
C THR A 191 4.47 -11.10 12.20
N LEU A 192 3.38 -11.17 12.97
CA LEU A 192 3.27 -12.07 14.12
C LEU A 192 3.00 -13.50 13.66
N PRO A 193 3.56 -14.50 14.36
CA PRO A 193 3.36 -15.91 14.04
C PRO A 193 1.99 -16.43 14.52
N VAL A 194 0.92 -15.96 13.89
CA VAL A 194 -0.49 -16.33 14.11
C VAL A 194 -1.14 -16.78 12.78
N SER A 195 -2.25 -17.52 12.85
CA SER A 195 -2.93 -18.14 11.69
C SER A 195 -3.70 -17.19 10.76
N TYR A 196 -3.54 -15.87 10.91
CA TYR A 196 -4.17 -14.87 10.05
C TYR A 196 -3.15 -13.81 9.63
N ALA A 197 -3.37 -13.21 8.45
CA ALA A 197 -2.54 -12.12 7.96
C ALA A 197 -2.57 -10.93 8.93
N ASN A 198 -1.39 -10.44 9.30
CA ASN A 198 -1.24 -9.29 10.17
C ASN A 198 0.09 -8.59 9.83
N HIS A 199 0.08 -7.26 9.94
CA HIS A 199 1.25 -6.42 9.69
C HIS A 199 1.45 -5.52 10.90
N VAL A 200 2.65 -5.55 11.47
CA VAL A 200 2.98 -4.83 12.71
C VAL A 200 4.21 -3.99 12.51
N PHE A 201 4.19 -2.77 13.04
CA PHE A 201 5.35 -1.89 13.09
C PHE A 201 5.68 -1.61 14.56
N ARG A 202 6.94 -1.80 14.96
CA ARG A 202 7.43 -1.46 16.30
C ARG A 202 7.97 -0.03 16.28
N PHE A 203 7.46 0.81 17.17
CA PHE A 203 7.91 2.19 17.28
C PHE A 203 9.31 2.29 17.89
N PRO A 204 10.05 3.37 17.56
CA PRO A 204 11.30 3.68 18.24
C PRO A 204 11.09 3.86 19.74
N ASP A 205 12.12 3.50 20.52
CA ASP A 205 12.10 3.68 21.97
C ASP A 205 11.78 5.13 22.34
N ARG A 206 10.90 5.30 23.34
CA ARG A 206 10.51 6.60 23.88
C ARG A 206 9.88 7.55 22.86
N LEU A 207 9.23 7.03 21.82
CA LEU A 207 8.44 7.83 20.89
C LEU A 207 7.45 8.77 21.60
N TYR A 208 6.86 8.33 22.73
CA TYR A 208 5.96 9.13 23.59
C TYR A 208 6.56 10.42 24.18
N ALA A 209 7.88 10.62 24.09
CA ALA A 209 8.56 11.81 24.58
C ALA A 209 8.76 12.88 23.49
N LEU A 210 8.43 12.59 22.23
CA LEU A 210 8.61 13.52 21.11
C LEU A 210 7.47 14.55 21.00
N SER A 211 7.72 15.66 20.29
CA SER A 211 6.69 16.65 19.96
C SER A 211 5.75 16.13 18.87
N ALA A 212 4.59 16.78 18.70
CA ALA A 212 3.62 16.44 17.64
C ALA A 212 4.26 16.46 16.23
N GLU A 213 5.03 17.50 15.91
CA GLU A 213 5.76 17.67 14.65
C GLU A 213 6.76 16.51 14.38
N GLN A 214 7.39 15.99 15.44
CA GLN A 214 8.33 14.88 15.33
C GLN A 214 7.62 13.51 15.26
N LEU A 215 6.45 13.39 15.90
CA LEU A 215 5.63 12.18 15.88
C LEU A 215 5.03 11.94 14.49
N GLU A 216 4.56 13.01 13.84
CA GLU A 216 3.83 12.92 12.58
C GLU A 216 4.54 12.09 11.50
N PRO A 217 5.78 12.39 11.09
CA PRO A 217 6.44 11.63 10.02
C PRO A 217 6.68 10.16 10.40
N ILE A 218 6.92 9.86 11.68
CA ILE A 218 7.17 8.50 12.16
C ILE A 218 5.87 7.68 12.12
N LEU A 219 4.79 8.22 12.68
CA LEU A 219 3.48 7.55 12.73
C LEU A 219 2.88 7.41 11.33
N ALA A 220 2.96 8.44 10.49
CA ALA A 220 2.46 8.40 9.12
C ALA A 220 3.22 7.39 8.27
N SER A 221 4.56 7.37 8.36
CA SER A 221 5.39 6.40 7.64
C SER A 221 5.10 4.96 8.07
N ALA A 222 4.99 4.71 9.39
CA ALA A 222 4.60 3.41 9.92
C ALA A 222 3.23 2.99 9.38
N PHE A 223 2.22 3.86 9.47
CA PHE A 223 0.86 3.57 9.01
C PHE A 223 0.81 3.25 7.52
N ILE A 224 1.43 4.06 6.66
CA ILE A 224 1.45 3.84 5.21
C ILE A 224 2.15 2.52 4.87
N SER A 225 3.31 2.25 5.47
CA SER A 225 4.04 1.00 5.21
C SER A 225 3.23 -0.25 5.56
N LEU A 226 2.43 -0.18 6.62
CA LEU A 226 1.53 -1.26 7.02
C LEU A 226 0.29 -1.36 6.12
N LEU A 227 -0.23 -0.23 5.66
CA LEU A 227 -1.39 -0.17 4.78
C LEU A 227 -1.07 -0.76 3.40
N ASP A 228 0.13 -0.52 2.89
CA ASP A 228 0.62 -1.10 1.64
C ASP A 228 0.67 -2.63 1.73
N LEU A 229 1.10 -3.16 2.87
CA LEU A 229 1.12 -4.61 3.14
C LEU A 229 -0.28 -5.20 3.26
N VAL A 230 -1.23 -4.49 3.87
CA VAL A 230 -2.66 -4.85 3.89
C VAL A 230 -3.19 -4.97 2.47
N PHE A 231 -2.97 -3.96 1.63
CA PHE A 231 -3.44 -3.98 0.23
C PHE A 231 -2.71 -5.02 -0.61
N SER A 232 -1.42 -5.25 -0.36
CA SER A 232 -0.69 -6.36 -0.97
C SER A 232 -1.32 -7.71 -0.62
N THR A 233 -1.63 -7.95 0.65
CA THR A 233 -2.26 -9.19 1.11
C THR A 233 -3.62 -9.40 0.44
N ILE A 234 -4.45 -8.36 0.39
CA ILE A 234 -5.77 -8.42 -0.24
C ILE A 234 -5.66 -8.69 -1.75
N ARG A 235 -4.68 -8.09 -2.45
CA ARG A 235 -4.47 -8.31 -3.89
C ARG A 235 -4.08 -9.75 -4.25
N HIS A 236 -3.43 -10.48 -3.34
CA HIS A 236 -3.05 -11.88 -3.57
C HIS A 236 -4.20 -12.87 -3.31
N ASP A 237 -5.28 -12.42 -2.66
CA ASP A 237 -6.45 -13.24 -2.41
C ASP A 237 -7.47 -13.07 -3.54
N SER A 238 -7.41 -13.97 -4.53
CA SER A 238 -8.31 -13.99 -5.69
C SER A 238 -9.80 -14.10 -5.33
N THR A 239 -10.13 -14.51 -4.10
CA THR A 239 -11.50 -14.68 -3.61
C THR A 239 -11.99 -13.50 -2.78
N TYR A 240 -11.14 -12.49 -2.55
CA TYR A 240 -11.52 -11.27 -1.85
C TYR A 240 -12.55 -10.48 -2.70
N PRO A 241 -13.65 -9.99 -2.09
CA PRO A 241 -14.68 -9.25 -2.82
C PRO A 241 -14.11 -7.99 -3.48
N SER A 242 -14.60 -7.64 -4.68
CA SER A 242 -14.14 -6.47 -5.45
C SER A 242 -14.54 -5.10 -4.84
N ASN A 243 -14.91 -5.07 -3.56
CA ASN A 243 -15.23 -3.86 -2.83
C ASN A 243 -13.94 -3.20 -2.30
N ARG A 244 -14.11 -2.04 -1.67
CA ARG A 244 -12.99 -1.34 -1.05
C ARG A 244 -12.47 -2.16 0.15
N PRO A 245 -11.14 -2.25 0.32
CA PRO A 245 -10.52 -2.98 1.41
C PRO A 245 -11.03 -2.56 2.79
N SER A 246 -11.38 -3.54 3.63
CA SER A 246 -11.63 -3.32 5.05
C SER A 246 -10.43 -3.79 5.86
N TYR A 247 -10.12 -3.08 6.94
CA TYR A 247 -9.00 -3.44 7.82
C TYR A 247 -9.20 -2.91 9.24
N ASN A 248 -8.53 -3.54 10.19
CA ASN A 248 -8.45 -3.06 11.56
C ASN A 248 -7.09 -2.45 11.85
N VAL A 249 -7.10 -1.43 12.69
CA VAL A 249 -5.90 -0.85 13.30
C VAL A 249 -5.98 -1.06 14.80
N VAL A 250 -4.90 -1.53 15.41
CA VAL A 250 -4.67 -1.48 16.86
C VAL A 250 -3.42 -0.66 17.08
N LEU A 251 -3.49 0.34 17.96
CA LEU A 251 -2.41 1.27 18.23
C LEU A 251 -2.12 1.33 19.74
N THR A 252 -0.87 1.02 20.10
CA THR A 252 -0.34 1.14 21.47
C THR A 252 0.79 2.17 21.48
N LEU A 253 1.47 2.33 22.64
CA LEU A 253 2.66 3.17 22.72
C LEU A 253 3.91 2.54 22.09
N GLU A 254 3.87 1.24 21.78
CA GLU A 254 5.03 0.49 21.29
C GLU A 254 4.81 -0.09 19.89
N HIS A 255 3.56 -0.39 19.51
CA HIS A 255 3.26 -1.01 18.23
C HIS A 255 2.04 -0.40 17.53
N MET A 256 2.05 -0.48 16.21
CA MET A 256 0.88 -0.32 15.35
C MET A 256 0.63 -1.63 14.62
N HIS A 257 -0.60 -2.14 14.69
CA HIS A 257 -1.03 -3.35 14.01
C HIS A 257 -2.07 -3.01 12.95
N LEU A 258 -1.89 -3.48 11.73
CA LEU A 258 -2.89 -3.44 10.67
C LEU A 258 -3.25 -4.85 10.23
N ILE A 259 -4.54 -5.14 10.19
CA ILE A 259 -5.08 -6.46 9.90
C ILE A 259 -6.08 -6.36 8.74
N PRO A 260 -5.83 -7.02 7.57
CA PRO A 260 -6.80 -7.07 6.49
C PRO A 260 -8.03 -7.88 6.90
N ARG A 261 -9.23 -7.38 6.58
CA ARG A 261 -10.51 -7.97 6.97
C ARG A 261 -11.32 -8.36 5.75
N ARG A 262 -11.91 -9.56 5.76
CA ARG A 262 -12.82 -10.03 4.71
C ARG A 262 -14.29 -9.77 5.05
N GLN A 263 -14.67 -10.08 6.29
CA GLN A 263 -16.05 -10.01 6.75
C GLN A 263 -16.10 -9.64 8.24
N GLU A 264 -17.25 -9.16 8.70
CA GLU A 264 -17.43 -8.62 10.06
C GLU A 264 -17.68 -9.70 11.13
N SER A 265 -18.28 -10.82 10.76
CA SER A 265 -18.74 -11.86 11.68
C SER A 265 -18.31 -13.24 11.23
N HIS A 266 -18.15 -14.15 12.20
CA HIS A 266 -17.90 -15.58 11.99
C HIS A 266 -19.09 -16.38 12.49
N VAL A 267 -19.53 -17.39 11.74
CA VAL A 267 -20.59 -18.29 12.19
C VAL A 267 -19.96 -19.43 12.98
N LEU A 268 -20.30 -19.53 14.26
CA LEU A 268 -19.77 -20.58 15.13
C LEU A 268 -20.28 -21.95 14.69
N ALA A 269 -19.37 -22.90 14.47
CA ALA A 269 -19.69 -24.19 13.87
C ALA A 269 -20.64 -25.06 14.73
N GLU A 270 -20.56 -24.93 16.06
CA GLU A 270 -21.38 -25.73 16.99
C GLU A 270 -22.77 -25.14 17.22
N THR A 271 -22.88 -23.81 17.31
CA THR A 271 -24.14 -23.17 17.70
C THR A 271 -24.92 -22.61 16.51
N GLY A 272 -24.23 -22.30 15.42
CA GLY A 272 -24.78 -21.56 14.29
C GLY A 272 -24.93 -20.06 14.57
N ASP A 273 -24.49 -19.57 15.73
CA ASP A 273 -24.61 -18.16 16.10
C ASP A 273 -23.55 -17.33 15.38
N GLU A 274 -23.91 -16.11 14.97
CA GLU A 274 -22.97 -15.13 14.41
C GLU A 274 -22.21 -14.40 15.51
N LEU A 275 -20.91 -14.67 15.60
CA LEU A 275 -19.97 -13.95 16.44
C LEU A 275 -19.38 -12.78 15.66
N SER A 276 -19.66 -11.55 16.09
CA SER A 276 -19.00 -10.40 15.46
C SER A 276 -17.60 -10.16 16.00
N VAL A 277 -16.68 -9.84 15.08
CA VAL A 277 -15.28 -9.57 15.37
C VAL A 277 -14.94 -8.17 14.85
N ASN A 278 -14.43 -7.30 15.71
CA ASN A 278 -13.87 -6.01 15.33
C ASN A 278 -12.35 -6.01 15.62
N ALA A 279 -11.70 -4.83 15.61
CA ALA A 279 -10.29 -4.70 15.95
C ALA A 279 -9.91 -5.31 17.32
N LEU A 280 -10.83 -5.34 18.29
CA LEU A 280 -10.58 -5.94 19.61
C LEU A 280 -10.31 -7.43 19.51
N GLY A 281 -11.00 -8.16 18.62
CA GLY A 281 -10.73 -9.58 18.42
C GLY A 281 -9.26 -9.83 18.03
N PHE A 282 -8.71 -8.99 17.16
CA PHE A 282 -7.30 -9.04 16.76
C PHE A 282 -6.34 -8.46 17.80
N ALA A 283 -6.82 -7.59 18.69
CA ALA A 283 -6.10 -7.18 19.89
C ALA A 283 -6.02 -8.31 20.94
N GLY A 284 -6.77 -9.41 20.73
CA GLY A 284 -6.82 -10.55 21.63
C GLY A 284 -8.03 -10.55 22.57
N MET A 285 -9.02 -9.71 22.32
CA MET A 285 -10.18 -9.48 23.19
C MET A 285 -11.49 -9.76 22.44
N LEU A 286 -12.22 -10.80 22.82
CA LEU A 286 -13.49 -11.19 22.20
C LEU A 286 -14.66 -10.85 23.11
N LEU A 287 -15.84 -10.61 22.52
CA LEU A 287 -17.08 -10.36 23.23
C LEU A 287 -18.11 -11.42 22.85
N VAL A 288 -18.60 -12.15 23.84
CA VAL A 288 -19.66 -13.16 23.71
C VAL A 288 -20.86 -12.78 24.56
N LYS A 289 -22.05 -13.18 24.10
CA LYS A 289 -23.33 -12.81 24.72
C LYS A 289 -23.87 -13.91 25.62
N SER A 290 -23.30 -15.12 25.59
CA SER A 290 -23.80 -16.23 26.40
C SER A 290 -22.70 -17.24 26.73
N GLU A 291 -22.92 -18.04 27.78
CA GLU A 291 -22.03 -19.15 28.10
C GLU A 291 -21.97 -20.19 26.99
N ARG A 292 -23.06 -20.34 26.24
CA ARG A 292 -23.11 -21.23 25.08
C ARG A 292 -22.15 -20.75 23.97
N GLU A 293 -22.14 -19.45 23.68
CA GLU A 293 -21.18 -18.85 22.74
C GLU A 293 -19.75 -18.94 23.27
N LEU A 294 -19.53 -18.69 24.57
CA LEU A 294 -18.20 -18.79 25.19
C LEU A 294 -17.58 -20.18 24.98
N GLU A 295 -18.33 -21.24 25.30
CA GLU A 295 -17.83 -22.60 25.16
C GLU A 295 -17.63 -23.00 23.69
N ALA A 296 -18.49 -22.52 22.78
CA ALA A 296 -18.32 -22.73 21.34
C ALA A 296 -17.05 -22.05 20.81
N VAL A 297 -16.76 -20.81 21.23
CA VAL A 297 -15.53 -20.09 20.86
C VAL A 297 -14.28 -20.84 21.34
N LYS A 298 -14.27 -21.29 22.59
CA LYS A 298 -13.14 -22.04 23.18
C LYS A 298 -12.90 -23.38 22.49
N LYS A 299 -13.98 -24.05 22.05
CA LYS A 299 -13.91 -25.34 21.36
C LYS A 299 -13.47 -25.20 19.90
N GLU A 300 -13.95 -24.18 19.20
CA GLU A 300 -13.59 -23.94 17.80
C GLU A 300 -12.16 -23.39 17.64
N GLY A 301 -11.69 -22.63 18.63
CA GLY A 301 -10.40 -21.96 18.62
C GLY A 301 -10.52 -20.53 18.11
N VAL A 302 -9.99 -19.58 18.89
CA VAL A 302 -10.01 -18.15 18.58
C VAL A 302 -9.21 -17.85 17.32
N SER A 303 -8.01 -18.42 17.15
CA SER A 303 -7.18 -18.17 15.96
C SER A 303 -7.88 -18.62 14.68
N LYS A 304 -8.64 -19.71 14.73
CA LYS A 304 -9.46 -20.20 13.61
C LYS A 304 -10.60 -19.24 13.27
N ILE A 305 -11.29 -18.72 14.30
CA ILE A 305 -12.34 -17.71 14.15
C ILE A 305 -11.77 -16.42 13.53
N LEU A 306 -10.64 -15.94 14.03
CA LEU A 306 -9.97 -14.74 13.51
C LEU A 306 -9.49 -14.92 12.07
N ARG A 307 -9.00 -16.11 11.70
CA ARG A 307 -8.72 -16.48 10.31
C ARG A 307 -9.98 -16.42 9.44
N GLY A 308 -11.12 -16.89 9.95
CA GLY A 308 -12.40 -16.88 9.22
C GLY A 308 -12.90 -15.48 8.85
N VAL A 309 -12.66 -14.47 9.70
CA VAL A 309 -13.02 -13.07 9.43
C VAL A 309 -11.90 -12.26 8.76
N GLY A 310 -10.66 -12.74 8.83
CA GLY A 310 -9.46 -12.15 8.27
C GLY A 310 -9.09 -12.72 6.89
N LEU A 311 -7.81 -12.62 6.55
CA LEU A 311 -7.20 -13.31 5.42
C LEU A 311 -6.15 -14.30 5.92
N GLU A 312 -5.80 -15.28 5.09
CA GLU A 312 -4.75 -16.25 5.42
C GLU A 312 -3.38 -15.58 5.52
N SER A 313 -2.56 -16.07 6.45
CA SER A 313 -1.17 -15.63 6.54
C SER A 313 -0.38 -16.09 5.31
N VAL A 314 0.36 -15.18 4.69
CA VAL A 314 1.24 -15.49 3.54
C VAL A 314 2.25 -16.59 3.87
N HIS A 315 2.59 -16.76 5.15
CA HIS A 315 3.47 -17.83 5.64
C HIS A 315 2.87 -19.24 5.43
N GLU A 316 1.55 -19.41 5.53
CA GLU A 316 0.90 -20.72 5.34
C GLU A 316 0.76 -21.10 3.87
N ILE A 317 0.48 -20.14 2.99
CA ILE A 317 0.39 -20.35 1.53
C ILE A 317 1.72 -20.91 1.01
N GLN A 318 2.84 -20.34 1.44
CA GLN A 318 4.18 -20.78 1.05
C GLN A 318 4.56 -22.17 1.61
N MET A 319 4.05 -22.55 2.79
CA MET A 319 4.27 -23.89 3.35
C MET A 319 3.41 -24.95 2.66
N ALA A 320 2.15 -24.64 2.31
CA ALA A 320 1.26 -25.57 1.61
C ALA A 320 1.75 -25.92 0.20
N GLU A 321 2.25 -24.93 -0.56
CA GLU A 321 2.79 -25.14 -1.91
C GLU A 321 4.07 -25.99 -1.92
N SER A 322 4.87 -25.93 -0.86
CA SER A 322 6.10 -26.72 -0.72
C SER A 322 5.87 -28.23 -0.52
N ASN A 323 4.67 -28.64 -0.10
CA ASN A 323 4.34 -30.05 0.15
C ASN A 323 3.83 -30.82 -1.08
N LEU A 324 3.53 -30.14 -2.21
CA LEU A 324 3.05 -30.80 -3.43
C LEU A 324 4.16 -31.25 -4.40
N PHE A 325 5.41 -30.83 -4.21
CA PHE A 325 6.53 -31.20 -5.08
C PHE A 325 7.81 -31.42 -4.27
N PRO A 326 8.21 -32.67 -3.98
CA PRO A 326 9.52 -32.91 -3.37
C PRO A 326 10.62 -32.67 -4.43
N PRO A 327 11.65 -31.85 -4.15
CA PRO A 327 12.75 -31.62 -5.08
C PRO A 327 13.70 -32.83 -5.10
N PRO A 328 14.43 -33.06 -6.21
CA PRO A 328 15.37 -34.18 -6.31
C PRO A 328 16.57 -33.97 -5.37
N LEU A 329 17.04 -35.08 -4.81
CA LEU A 329 18.17 -35.18 -3.88
C LEU A 329 19.40 -34.43 -4.37
N GLY A 330 19.76 -33.34 -3.67
CA GLY A 330 21.03 -32.65 -3.92
C GLY A 330 21.06 -31.14 -3.72
N THR A 331 20.20 -30.54 -2.89
CA THR A 331 20.37 -29.13 -2.46
C THR A 331 19.78 -28.94 -1.07
N CYS A 332 20.63 -28.53 -0.12
CA CYS A 332 20.18 -28.04 1.18
C CYS A 332 19.33 -26.79 0.97
N PHE A 333 18.04 -26.83 1.33
CA PHE A 333 17.19 -25.64 1.39
C PHE A 333 17.60 -24.81 2.62
N ALA A 334 18.35 -23.76 2.36
CA ALA A 334 18.54 -22.66 3.29
C ALA A 334 17.21 -21.89 3.44
N GLY A 335 16.90 -21.48 4.67
CA GLY A 335 15.65 -20.81 5.03
C GLY A 335 15.35 -19.59 4.18
N ILE A 336 14.06 -19.26 4.11
CA ILE A 336 13.56 -18.02 3.50
C ILE A 336 14.00 -16.85 4.40
N VAL A 337 15.25 -16.46 4.21
CA VAL A 337 15.68 -15.07 4.29
C VAL A 337 14.72 -14.33 3.36
N LEU A 338 14.04 -13.28 3.84
CA LEU A 338 13.57 -12.19 2.98
C LEU A 338 14.65 -12.05 1.93
N ARG A 339 14.38 -12.29 0.63
CA ARG A 339 15.35 -11.88 -0.37
C ARG A 339 15.63 -10.43 -0.01
N ALA A 340 16.84 -10.16 0.51
CA ALA A 340 17.47 -8.90 0.29
C ALA A 340 17.31 -8.74 -1.22
N THR A 341 16.39 -7.87 -1.64
CA THR A 341 16.33 -7.45 -3.02
C THR A 341 17.74 -7.05 -3.31
N MET A 342 18.47 -7.88 -4.09
CA MET A 342 19.78 -7.49 -4.55
C MET A 342 19.60 -6.11 -5.14
N SER A 343 20.37 -5.14 -4.66
CA SER A 343 20.40 -3.80 -5.24
C SER A 343 20.44 -3.94 -6.75
N GLN A 344 19.35 -3.57 -7.41
CA GLN A 344 19.24 -3.64 -8.86
C GLN A 344 19.85 -2.37 -9.39
N ASN A 345 21.09 -2.47 -9.85
CA ASN A 345 21.71 -1.41 -10.64
C ASN A 345 21.45 -1.74 -12.11
N LEU A 346 20.65 -0.91 -12.79
CA LEU A 346 20.36 -1.04 -14.22
C LEU A 346 21.14 0.02 -15.00
N GLN A 347 22.00 -0.43 -15.90
CA GLN A 347 22.75 0.43 -16.81
C GLN A 347 21.99 0.60 -18.14
N VAL A 348 21.70 1.85 -18.50
CA VAL A 348 20.97 2.24 -19.71
C VAL A 348 21.93 2.80 -20.75
N ALA A 349 22.02 2.15 -21.91
CA ALA A 349 22.65 2.70 -23.10
C ALA A 349 21.65 3.58 -23.87
N VAL A 350 21.89 4.89 -23.90
CA VAL A 350 21.11 5.83 -24.71
C VAL A 350 21.78 5.98 -26.08
N CYS A 351 21.16 5.43 -27.12
CA CYS A 351 21.76 5.33 -28.45
C CYS A 351 21.54 6.61 -29.27
N LEU A 352 22.47 7.56 -29.20
CA LEU A 352 22.42 8.82 -29.96
C LEU A 352 23.00 8.66 -31.38
N PHE A 353 22.43 9.42 -32.31
CA PHE A 353 22.94 9.55 -33.68
C PHE A 353 22.61 10.94 -34.23
N PRO A 354 23.30 11.42 -35.28
CA PRO A 354 22.98 12.71 -35.90
C PRO A 354 21.52 12.77 -36.37
N GLY A 355 20.80 13.83 -35.99
CA GLY A 355 19.37 13.96 -36.31
C GLY A 355 18.44 13.13 -35.42
N VAL A 356 18.92 12.67 -34.25
CA VAL A 356 18.07 12.06 -33.22
C VAL A 356 17.02 13.06 -32.70
N THR A 357 15.80 12.60 -32.42
CA THR A 357 14.78 13.43 -31.79
C THR A 357 15.00 13.49 -30.28
N THR A 358 15.26 14.69 -29.75
CA THR A 358 15.62 14.92 -28.33
C THR A 358 14.65 14.26 -27.35
N THR A 359 13.35 14.47 -27.52
CA THR A 359 12.35 14.00 -26.56
C THR A 359 12.15 12.47 -26.63
N ASP A 360 12.56 11.81 -27.71
CA ASP A 360 12.43 10.35 -27.84
C ASP A 360 13.34 9.59 -26.87
N TYR A 361 14.48 10.17 -26.48
CA TYR A 361 15.30 9.63 -25.39
C TYR A 361 15.15 10.44 -24.10
N GLN A 362 15.11 11.78 -24.18
CA GLN A 362 15.12 12.61 -22.98
C GLN A 362 13.83 12.49 -22.18
N GLY A 363 12.67 12.27 -22.82
CA GLY A 363 11.41 12.02 -22.12
C GLY A 363 11.48 10.78 -21.22
N PRO A 364 11.82 9.59 -21.76
CA PRO A 364 12.08 8.40 -20.95
C PRO A 364 13.17 8.60 -19.89
N VAL A 365 14.28 9.28 -20.22
CA VAL A 365 15.37 9.54 -19.28
C VAL A 365 14.93 10.44 -18.12
N GLU A 366 14.11 11.46 -18.37
CA GLU A 366 13.63 12.36 -17.32
C GLU A 366 12.84 11.58 -16.25
N LEU A 367 11.92 10.71 -16.69
CA LEU A 367 11.08 9.93 -15.79
C LEU A 367 11.88 8.83 -15.07
N LEU A 368 12.67 8.04 -15.80
CA LEU A 368 13.46 6.95 -15.21
C LEU A 368 14.64 7.48 -14.37
N GLY A 369 15.12 8.69 -14.69
CA GLY A 369 16.20 9.39 -14.02
C GLY A 369 15.92 9.80 -12.58
N ILE A 370 14.67 9.69 -12.13
CA ILE A 370 14.27 9.76 -10.71
C ILE A 370 15.07 8.74 -9.88
N PHE A 371 15.38 7.57 -10.45
CA PHE A 371 16.13 6.49 -9.80
C PHE A 371 17.65 6.55 -10.03
N SER A 372 18.19 7.61 -10.63
CA SER A 372 19.66 7.75 -10.73
C SER A 372 20.28 8.02 -9.36
N ALA A 373 21.52 7.59 -9.15
CA ALA A 373 22.24 7.80 -7.89
C ALA A 373 22.32 9.29 -7.49
N LYS A 374 22.41 10.18 -8.49
CA LYS A 374 22.43 11.64 -8.29
C LYS A 374 21.09 12.19 -7.82
N ASN A 375 20.00 11.67 -8.36
CA ASN A 375 18.65 12.17 -8.06
C ASN A 375 17.99 11.44 -6.91
N ARG A 376 18.50 10.25 -6.52
CA ARG A 376 18.02 9.48 -5.38
C ARG A 376 17.88 10.42 -4.19
N THR A 377 18.96 11.04 -3.71
CA THR A 377 18.92 11.92 -2.52
C THR A 377 18.05 13.17 -2.63
N ARG A 378 17.69 13.62 -3.84
CA ARG A 378 17.00 14.89 -4.08
C ARG A 378 15.50 14.72 -4.36
N ALA A 379 15.10 13.60 -4.95
CA ALA A 379 13.71 13.19 -5.19
C ALA A 379 13.12 12.38 -4.00
N LEU A 380 13.98 11.79 -3.17
CA LEU A 380 13.63 10.87 -2.07
C LEU A 380 12.76 11.45 -0.95
N ASN A 381 12.76 12.76 -0.74
CA ASN A 381 11.99 13.36 0.37
C ASN A 381 10.53 13.66 0.02
N GLY A 382 10.09 13.44 -1.22
CA GLY A 382 8.74 13.83 -1.68
C GLY A 382 7.96 12.80 -2.48
N ILE A 383 8.56 11.67 -2.89
CA ILE A 383 7.90 10.68 -3.75
C ILE A 383 7.44 9.43 -2.97
N SER A 384 8.30 8.86 -2.13
CA SER A 384 7.98 7.72 -1.25
C SER A 384 9.14 7.44 -0.29
N ASN A 385 8.85 7.07 0.96
CA ASN A 385 9.84 6.70 1.97
C ASN A 385 10.38 5.26 1.82
N ASN A 386 9.79 4.46 0.92
CA ASN A 386 10.19 3.08 0.61
C ASN A 386 10.51 2.93 -0.88
N LEU A 387 11.54 3.62 -1.37
CA LEU A 387 12.03 3.34 -2.71
C LEU A 387 12.66 1.94 -2.76
N PRO A 388 12.39 1.15 -3.82
CA PRO A 388 13.11 -0.09 -4.05
C PRO A 388 14.61 0.20 -4.13
N ASP A 389 15.41 -0.79 -3.78
CA ASP A 389 16.86 -0.74 -4.01
C ASP A 389 17.13 -0.93 -5.51
N LEU A 390 16.74 0.10 -6.28
CA LEU A 390 16.83 0.22 -7.73
C LEU A 390 17.59 1.51 -8.02
N THR A 391 18.66 1.38 -8.79
CA THR A 391 19.42 2.52 -9.34
C THR A 391 19.42 2.39 -10.85
N ILE A 392 19.08 3.46 -11.56
CA ILE A 392 19.08 3.51 -13.02
C ILE A 392 20.09 4.56 -13.47
N GLU A 393 21.15 4.12 -14.13
CA GLU A 393 22.21 5.00 -14.65
C GLU A 393 22.21 5.03 -16.16
N PHE A 394 22.48 6.20 -16.72
CA PHE A 394 22.40 6.45 -18.16
C PHE A 394 23.78 6.76 -18.71
N THR A 395 24.15 6.09 -19.79
CA THR A 395 25.33 6.41 -20.59
C THR A 395 24.89 6.82 -21.99
N TYR A 396 25.21 8.06 -22.38
CA TYR A 396 24.89 8.61 -23.69
C TYR A 396 25.97 8.21 -24.69
N LEU A 397 25.59 7.38 -25.68
CA LEU A 397 26.51 6.79 -26.64
C LEU A 397 26.32 7.38 -28.03
N SER A 398 27.42 7.61 -28.73
CA SER A 398 27.43 8.05 -30.14
C SER A 398 28.56 7.37 -30.92
N HIS A 399 28.59 7.54 -32.25
CA HIS A 399 29.69 7.07 -33.09
C HIS A 399 30.99 7.87 -32.92
N THR A 400 30.93 9.07 -32.35
CA THR A 400 32.06 9.95 -32.04
C THR A 400 31.78 10.73 -30.75
N LEU A 401 32.81 11.27 -30.10
CA LEU A 401 32.64 12.20 -28.96
C LEU A 401 32.28 13.64 -29.37
N GLU A 402 32.23 13.93 -30.68
CA GLU A 402 31.71 15.21 -31.16
C GLU A 402 30.25 15.41 -30.73
N PRO A 403 29.86 16.64 -30.30
CA PRO A 403 28.49 16.89 -29.86
C PRO A 403 27.46 16.55 -30.93
N VAL A 404 26.52 15.68 -30.57
CA VAL A 404 25.42 15.23 -31.43
C VAL A 404 24.45 16.39 -31.63
N VAL A 405 24.07 16.62 -32.89
CA VAL A 405 23.05 17.59 -33.26
C VAL A 405 21.70 16.87 -33.35
N PRO A 406 20.77 17.12 -32.42
CA PRO A 406 19.43 16.56 -32.51
C PRO A 406 18.57 17.31 -33.54
N THR A 407 17.35 16.84 -33.80
CA THR A 407 16.38 17.52 -34.67
C THR A 407 15.97 18.89 -34.16
N ALA A 408 15.98 19.10 -32.84
CA ALA A 408 15.64 20.33 -32.17
C ALA A 408 16.31 20.39 -30.78
N GLY A 409 16.67 21.60 -30.34
CA GLY A 409 17.31 21.82 -29.04
C GLY A 409 18.85 21.88 -29.10
N PRO A 410 19.52 21.89 -27.94
CA PRO A 410 20.97 22.05 -27.86
C PRO A 410 21.72 20.83 -28.38
N ARG A 411 23.00 21.01 -28.71
CA ARG A 411 23.91 19.89 -28.97
C ARG A 411 24.12 19.08 -27.70
N VAL A 412 24.24 17.77 -27.84
CA VAL A 412 24.40 16.84 -26.71
C VAL A 412 25.78 16.24 -26.75
N GLN A 413 26.52 16.36 -25.65
CA GLN A 413 27.82 15.73 -25.50
C GLN A 413 27.63 14.23 -25.19
N PRO A 414 28.14 13.30 -26.02
CA PRO A 414 28.18 11.89 -25.68
C PRO A 414 29.17 11.63 -24.54
N ASP A 415 28.85 10.69 -23.66
CA ASP A 415 29.77 10.24 -22.61
C ASP A 415 30.89 9.37 -23.20
N ARG A 416 30.51 8.46 -24.11
CA ARG A 416 31.40 7.45 -24.71
C ARG A 416 30.97 7.16 -26.15
N THR A 417 31.88 6.57 -26.91
CA THR A 417 31.56 6.02 -28.23
C THR A 417 30.97 4.60 -28.16
N TYR A 418 30.26 4.18 -29.20
CA TYR A 418 29.77 2.80 -29.36
C TYR A 418 30.89 1.74 -29.35
N ASP A 419 32.09 2.12 -29.78
CA ASP A 419 33.27 1.24 -29.82
C ASP A 419 34.00 1.18 -28.47
N GLU A 420 33.90 2.22 -27.64
CA GLU A 420 34.41 2.18 -26.27
C GLU A 420 33.50 1.39 -25.33
N ALA A 421 32.18 1.39 -25.58
CA ALA A 421 31.16 0.73 -24.78
C ALA A 421 31.08 -0.79 -25.08
N GLN A 422 32.00 -1.55 -24.48
CA GLN A 422 32.14 -2.99 -24.67
C GLN A 422 31.41 -3.82 -23.61
N GLU A 423 31.11 -3.23 -22.45
CA GLU A 423 30.35 -3.89 -21.39
C GLU A 423 28.88 -4.13 -21.78
N GLN A 424 28.25 -5.11 -21.14
CA GLN A 424 26.82 -5.39 -21.34
C GLN A 424 25.96 -4.39 -20.60
N PHE A 425 25.03 -3.75 -21.30
CA PHE A 425 24.01 -2.88 -20.70
C PHE A 425 22.77 -3.68 -20.35
N ASP A 426 22.10 -3.33 -19.25
CA ASP A 426 20.81 -3.92 -18.87
C ASP A 426 19.69 -3.43 -19.77
N ILE A 427 19.77 -2.18 -20.20
CA ILE A 427 18.72 -1.51 -20.99
C ILE A 427 19.34 -0.84 -22.21
N VAL A 428 18.77 -1.10 -23.40
CA VAL A 428 19.14 -0.41 -24.64
C VAL A 428 17.97 0.48 -25.07
N LEU A 429 18.16 1.80 -25.02
CA LEU A 429 17.15 2.80 -25.44
C LEU A 429 17.48 3.34 -26.84
N VAL A 430 16.61 3.06 -27.80
CA VAL A 430 16.77 3.40 -29.22
C VAL A 430 15.75 4.47 -29.63
N PRO A 431 16.14 5.76 -29.65
CA PRO A 431 15.27 6.85 -30.06
C PRO A 431 15.02 6.88 -31.58
N GLY A 432 14.05 7.67 -32.00
CA GLY A 432 13.76 7.94 -33.40
C GLY A 432 14.39 9.21 -33.94
N GLY A 433 14.02 9.51 -35.18
CA GLY A 433 14.43 10.68 -35.94
C GLY A 433 13.85 10.65 -37.36
N PRO A 434 13.78 11.79 -38.04
CA PRO A 434 13.37 11.86 -39.43
C PRO A 434 14.36 11.10 -40.32
N ASN A 435 13.85 10.34 -41.29
CA ASN A 435 14.67 9.57 -42.25
C ASN A 435 15.76 8.73 -41.56
N VAL A 436 15.36 8.00 -40.50
CA VAL A 436 16.29 7.33 -39.60
C VAL A 436 17.28 6.43 -40.36
N ASN A 437 18.57 6.76 -40.26
CA ASN A 437 19.67 6.01 -40.84
C ASN A 437 20.90 6.19 -39.95
N PRO A 438 20.95 5.48 -38.81
CA PRO A 438 22.02 5.68 -37.83
C PRO A 438 23.36 5.18 -38.39
N PRO A 439 24.50 5.69 -37.88
CA PRO A 439 25.83 5.23 -38.28
C PRO A 439 25.98 3.70 -38.10
N ALA A 440 26.83 3.07 -38.92
CA ALA A 440 27.07 1.63 -38.85
C ALA A 440 27.51 1.15 -37.45
N ALA A 441 28.29 1.95 -36.73
CA ALA A 441 28.70 1.68 -35.35
C ALA A 441 27.51 1.59 -34.38
N CYS A 442 26.46 2.41 -34.57
CA CYS A 442 25.24 2.34 -33.78
C CYS A 442 24.48 1.04 -34.05
N ASN A 443 24.30 0.67 -35.33
CA ASN A 443 23.67 -0.60 -35.71
C ASN A 443 24.42 -1.81 -35.16
N ALA A 444 25.75 -1.78 -35.25
CA ALA A 444 26.62 -2.83 -34.71
C ALA A 444 26.51 -2.94 -33.18
N PHE A 445 26.47 -1.80 -32.49
CA PHE A 445 26.26 -1.76 -31.04
C PHE A 445 24.91 -2.33 -30.62
N ILE A 446 23.81 -1.87 -31.23
CA ILE A 446 22.46 -2.33 -30.91
C ILE A 446 22.35 -3.85 -31.16
N THR A 447 22.88 -4.34 -32.28
CA THR A 447 22.89 -5.79 -32.60
C THR A 447 23.67 -6.59 -31.57
N ARG A 448 24.82 -6.07 -31.12
CA ARG A 448 25.69 -6.73 -30.12
C ARG A 448 25.04 -6.77 -28.73
N GLN A 449 24.42 -5.67 -28.30
CA GLN A 449 23.94 -5.49 -26.93
C GLN A 449 22.55 -6.07 -26.70
N SER A 450 21.67 -6.01 -27.70
CA SER A 450 20.26 -6.39 -27.53
C SER A 450 20.09 -7.82 -27.01
N PRO A 451 20.79 -8.86 -27.48
CA PRO A 451 20.64 -10.23 -26.96
C PRO A 451 20.87 -10.34 -25.45
N GLY A 452 21.86 -9.65 -24.89
CA GLY A 452 22.19 -9.70 -23.46
C GLY A 452 21.43 -8.69 -22.59
N ALA A 453 20.70 -7.75 -23.18
CA ALA A 453 19.95 -6.74 -22.44
C ALA A 453 18.73 -7.34 -21.73
N LYS A 454 18.42 -6.89 -20.52
CA LYS A 454 17.16 -7.23 -19.85
C LYS A 454 15.98 -6.58 -20.55
N TYR A 455 16.17 -5.37 -21.07
CA TYR A 455 15.13 -4.63 -21.78
C TYR A 455 15.67 -3.90 -23.01
N VAL A 456 14.89 -3.87 -24.09
CA VAL A 456 15.13 -3.04 -25.28
C VAL A 456 13.94 -2.12 -25.47
N LEU A 457 14.18 -0.82 -25.42
CA LEU A 457 13.15 0.20 -25.55
C LEU A 457 13.38 0.96 -26.85
N SER A 458 12.31 1.32 -27.54
CA SER A 458 12.38 2.27 -28.64
C SER A 458 11.23 3.25 -28.63
N VAL A 459 11.47 4.42 -29.20
CA VAL A 459 10.44 5.45 -29.40
C VAL A 459 10.46 5.88 -30.86
N CYS A 460 9.28 6.19 -31.40
CA CYS A 460 9.11 6.72 -32.75
C CYS A 460 9.69 5.78 -33.81
N THR A 461 10.50 6.31 -34.74
CA THR A 461 11.17 5.50 -35.78
C THR A 461 12.34 4.67 -35.25
N GLY A 462 12.64 4.71 -33.95
CA GLY A 462 13.60 3.79 -33.34
C GLY A 462 13.20 2.32 -33.53
N SER A 463 11.90 2.02 -33.57
CA SER A 463 11.42 0.67 -33.87
C SER A 463 11.71 0.22 -35.31
N LEU A 464 11.85 1.14 -36.27
CA LEU A 464 12.33 0.81 -37.62
C LEU A 464 13.81 0.39 -37.62
N ILE A 465 14.64 1.03 -36.78
CA ILE A 465 16.03 0.59 -36.58
C ILE A 465 16.03 -0.86 -36.05
N LEU A 466 15.27 -1.12 -34.98
CA LEU A 466 15.17 -2.45 -34.39
C LEU A 466 14.64 -3.51 -35.38
N ALA A 467 13.64 -3.16 -36.18
CA ALA A 467 13.09 -4.04 -37.22
C ALA A 467 14.12 -4.39 -38.30
N ARG A 468 14.88 -3.40 -38.80
CA ARG A 468 15.95 -3.64 -39.79
C ARG A 468 17.04 -4.58 -39.26
N LEU A 469 17.30 -4.53 -37.95
CA LEU A 469 18.27 -5.41 -37.28
C LEU A 469 17.70 -6.78 -36.89
N GLY A 470 16.41 -7.04 -37.14
CA GLY A 470 15.73 -8.30 -36.81
C GLY A 470 15.43 -8.49 -35.32
N ILE A 471 15.55 -7.43 -34.52
CA ILE A 471 15.32 -7.50 -33.06
C ILE A 471 13.83 -7.62 -32.73
N LEU A 472 12.95 -7.19 -33.64
CA LEU A 472 11.49 -7.26 -33.47
C LEU A 472 10.87 -8.53 -34.09
N ASP A 473 11.68 -9.40 -34.70
CA ASP A 473 11.17 -10.60 -35.37
C ASP A 473 10.50 -11.53 -34.34
N GLY A 474 9.29 -12.00 -34.64
CA GLY A 474 8.43 -12.80 -33.76
C GLY A 474 7.65 -12.01 -32.70
N HIS A 475 7.65 -10.67 -32.75
CA HIS A 475 7.08 -9.84 -31.67
C HIS A 475 6.05 -8.80 -32.11
N HIS A 476 5.24 -8.36 -31.15
CA HIS A 476 4.35 -7.22 -31.29
C HIS A 476 5.12 -5.91 -31.18
N ALA A 477 4.91 -4.98 -32.11
CA ALA A 477 5.57 -3.69 -32.13
C ALA A 477 4.65 -2.56 -32.63
N THR A 478 5.00 -1.32 -32.30
CA THR A 478 4.36 -0.13 -32.87
C THR A 478 5.42 0.93 -33.20
N THR A 479 5.00 1.97 -33.92
CA THR A 479 5.82 3.13 -34.27
C THR A 479 4.94 4.37 -34.33
N ASN A 480 5.54 5.54 -34.53
CA ASN A 480 4.78 6.79 -34.67
C ASN A 480 3.79 6.70 -35.83
N LYS A 481 2.58 7.22 -35.62
CA LYS A 481 1.45 7.03 -36.53
C LYS A 481 1.69 7.58 -37.93
N ARG A 482 2.46 8.67 -38.02
CA ARG A 482 2.83 9.30 -39.29
C ARG A 482 3.72 8.40 -40.15
N ALA A 483 4.64 7.66 -39.55
CA ALA A 483 5.54 6.75 -40.26
C ALA A 483 5.01 5.30 -40.34
N PHE A 484 3.89 4.99 -39.68
CA PHE A 484 3.42 3.62 -39.50
C PHE A 484 3.32 2.83 -40.83
N ARG A 485 2.62 3.37 -41.83
CA ARG A 485 2.46 2.68 -43.13
C ARG A 485 3.79 2.44 -43.83
N SER A 486 4.69 3.43 -43.85
CA SER A 486 5.99 3.29 -44.50
C SER A 486 6.88 2.29 -43.76
N VAL A 487 6.83 2.26 -42.43
CA VAL A 487 7.58 1.31 -41.60
C VAL A 487 7.10 -0.12 -41.84
N VAL A 488 5.77 -0.32 -41.86
CA VAL A 488 5.17 -1.64 -42.15
C VAL A 488 5.55 -2.10 -43.55
N GLU A 489 5.43 -1.24 -44.56
CA GLU A 489 5.78 -1.60 -45.95
C GLU A 489 7.28 -1.91 -46.11
N GLU A 490 8.15 -1.12 -45.49
CA GLU A 490 9.60 -1.33 -45.57
C GLU A 490 10.03 -2.62 -44.85
N THR A 491 9.27 -3.06 -43.85
CA THR A 491 9.56 -4.24 -43.03
C THR A 491 8.64 -5.43 -43.33
N LYS A 492 7.92 -5.40 -44.46
CA LYS A 492 6.92 -6.44 -44.82
C LYS A 492 7.47 -7.86 -44.94
N ASP A 493 8.77 -7.99 -45.19
CA ASP A 493 9.47 -9.27 -45.32
C ASP A 493 9.99 -9.79 -43.94
N ARG A 494 9.67 -9.08 -42.85
CA ARG A 494 10.01 -9.45 -41.46
C ARG A 494 8.79 -10.01 -40.75
N ASP A 495 9.03 -10.90 -39.80
CA ASP A 495 7.97 -11.48 -38.96
C ASP A 495 7.64 -10.53 -37.80
N ILE A 496 6.88 -9.46 -38.05
CA ILE A 496 6.56 -8.44 -37.02
C ILE A 496 5.06 -8.19 -37.00
N THR A 497 4.45 -8.29 -35.81
CA THR A 497 3.03 -7.94 -35.64
C THR A 497 2.90 -6.46 -35.28
N TRP A 498 2.70 -5.62 -36.30
CA TRP A 498 2.55 -4.18 -36.12
C TRP A 498 1.16 -3.78 -35.61
N VAL A 499 1.10 -3.18 -34.41
CA VAL A 499 -0.16 -2.78 -33.76
C VAL A 499 -0.45 -1.29 -34.02
N ALA A 500 -1.28 -1.03 -35.03
CA ALA A 500 -1.49 0.31 -35.58
C ALA A 500 -2.01 1.35 -34.57
N LYS A 501 -2.99 0.96 -33.75
CA LYS A 501 -3.62 1.85 -32.76
C LYS A 501 -2.79 2.01 -31.48
N ALA A 502 -1.92 1.05 -31.14
CA ALA A 502 -1.27 1.02 -29.85
C ALA A 502 -0.37 2.22 -29.62
N ARG A 503 -0.55 2.94 -28.51
CA ARG A 503 0.33 4.01 -28.05
C ARG A 503 1.72 3.48 -27.77
N TRP A 504 1.81 2.32 -27.12
CA TRP A 504 3.00 1.49 -27.10
C TRP A 504 2.65 0.00 -27.21
N ALA A 505 3.60 -0.82 -27.65
CA ALA A 505 3.46 -2.27 -27.72
C ALA A 505 4.62 -2.96 -27.00
N THR A 506 4.34 -4.13 -26.45
CA THR A 506 5.33 -4.95 -25.74
C THR A 506 5.38 -6.35 -26.34
N SER A 507 6.57 -6.90 -26.47
CA SER A 507 6.77 -8.36 -26.59
C SER A 507 6.08 -9.13 -25.45
N GLU A 508 5.78 -10.41 -25.67
CA GLU A 508 5.07 -11.26 -24.71
C GLU A 508 5.84 -11.43 -23.39
N ASP A 509 7.15 -11.57 -23.48
CA ASP A 509 8.08 -11.69 -22.34
C ASP A 509 8.42 -10.35 -21.68
N LYS A 510 7.81 -9.25 -22.14
CA LYS A 510 8.03 -7.87 -21.66
C LYS A 510 9.49 -7.40 -21.77
N ARG A 511 10.30 -8.03 -22.63
CA ARG A 511 11.70 -7.64 -22.86
C ARG A 511 11.83 -6.45 -23.81
N ILE A 512 11.00 -6.40 -24.84
CA ILE A 512 10.99 -5.36 -25.87
C ILE A 512 9.76 -4.46 -25.71
N TRP A 513 10.00 -3.15 -25.68
CA TRP A 513 9.00 -2.09 -25.58
C TRP A 513 9.16 -1.11 -26.74
N THR A 514 8.07 -0.82 -27.45
CA THR A 514 8.08 0.10 -28.60
C THR A 514 7.01 1.17 -28.40
N GLY A 515 7.41 2.44 -28.35
CA GLY A 515 6.53 3.59 -28.18
C GLY A 515 6.27 4.29 -29.52
N SER A 516 5.08 4.87 -29.68
CA SER A 516 4.68 5.57 -30.90
C SER A 516 5.33 6.94 -31.05
N GLY A 517 4.58 8.04 -31.06
CA GLY A 517 5.16 9.40 -31.15
C GLY A 517 5.85 9.85 -29.85
N ILE A 518 6.31 11.10 -29.84
CA ILE A 518 7.04 11.70 -28.71
C ILE A 518 6.32 11.51 -27.37
N THR A 519 5.04 11.94 -27.27
CA THR A 519 4.26 11.82 -26.04
C THR A 519 3.95 10.37 -25.68
N ALA A 520 3.71 9.53 -26.69
CA ALA A 520 3.53 8.09 -26.50
C ALA A 520 4.80 7.38 -26.01
N GLY A 521 5.99 7.87 -26.36
CA GLY A 521 7.26 7.37 -25.84
C GLY A 521 7.47 7.70 -24.36
N MET A 522 7.05 8.90 -23.93
CA MET A 522 7.05 9.26 -22.52
C MET A 522 6.02 8.44 -21.72
N ASP A 523 4.84 8.20 -22.30
CA ASP A 523 3.82 7.33 -21.70
C ASP A 523 4.26 5.86 -21.63
N MET A 524 4.93 5.35 -22.67
CA MET A 524 5.58 4.04 -22.65
C MET A 524 6.60 3.94 -21.52
N ALA A 525 7.42 4.96 -21.31
CA ALA A 525 8.35 5.00 -20.17
C ALA A 525 7.61 4.98 -18.83
N GLY A 526 6.43 5.60 -18.75
CA GLY A 526 5.52 5.50 -17.61
C GLY A 526 5.02 4.09 -17.36
N GLY A 527 4.52 3.40 -18.40
CA GLY A 527 4.10 2.00 -18.30
C GLY A 527 5.26 1.04 -18.03
N PHE A 528 6.45 1.32 -18.55
CA PHE A 528 7.66 0.57 -18.25
C PHE A 528 8.11 0.77 -16.80
N LEU A 529 7.99 2.01 -16.29
CA LEU A 529 8.25 2.29 -14.88
C LEU A 529 7.26 1.55 -13.98
N ASP A 530 5.96 1.59 -14.28
CA ASP A 530 4.94 0.80 -13.57
C ASP A 530 5.31 -0.69 -13.53
N TYR A 531 5.80 -1.23 -14.65
CA TYR A 531 6.27 -2.61 -14.71
C TYR A 531 7.51 -2.87 -13.81
N LEU A 532 8.45 -1.92 -13.73
CA LEU A 532 9.66 -2.08 -12.92
C LEU A 532 9.42 -1.94 -11.40
N VAL A 533 8.57 -0.99 -11.00
CA VAL A 533 8.44 -0.59 -9.59
C VAL A 533 7.04 -0.76 -9.02
N GLY A 534 6.08 -1.22 -9.83
CA GLY A 534 4.67 -1.33 -9.48
C GLY A 534 3.89 -0.03 -9.72
N ASP A 535 2.59 -0.18 -9.99
CA ASP A 535 1.67 0.92 -10.36
C ASP A 535 1.64 2.09 -9.35
N GLU A 536 1.84 1.81 -8.07
CA GLU A 536 1.76 2.81 -7.01
C GLU A 536 2.96 3.75 -7.03
N LEU A 537 4.17 3.19 -6.98
CA LEU A 537 5.39 4.00 -7.04
C LEU A 537 5.56 4.61 -8.43
N GLY A 538 5.20 3.89 -9.50
CA GLY A 538 5.21 4.45 -10.84
C GLY A 538 4.25 5.64 -10.96
N ARG A 539 3.05 5.57 -10.35
CA ARG A 539 2.14 6.72 -10.27
C ARG A 539 2.72 7.86 -9.46
N ALA A 540 3.33 7.61 -8.30
CA ALA A 540 3.96 8.66 -7.49
C ALA A 540 5.08 9.38 -8.27
N CYS A 541 5.93 8.63 -8.98
CA CYS A 541 6.97 9.18 -9.85
C CYS A 541 6.38 10.02 -10.99
N ARG A 542 5.31 9.57 -11.63
CA ARG A 542 4.62 10.36 -12.67
C ARG A 542 3.98 11.62 -12.09
N SER A 543 3.35 11.54 -10.93
CA SER A 543 2.77 12.69 -10.24
C SER A 543 3.84 13.72 -9.85
N PHE A 544 5.02 13.27 -9.43
CA PHE A 544 6.13 14.15 -9.07
C PHE A 544 6.62 15.02 -10.24
N ILE A 545 6.61 14.47 -11.45
CA ILE A 545 6.97 15.22 -12.67
C ILE A 545 5.74 15.76 -13.42
N GLU A 546 4.55 15.67 -12.81
CA GLU A 546 3.27 16.10 -13.37
C GLU A 546 2.94 15.46 -14.75
N LEU A 547 3.39 14.22 -14.98
CA LEU A 547 3.12 13.47 -16.20
C LEU A 547 1.72 12.83 -16.17
N SER A 548 0.83 13.33 -17.02
CA SER A 548 -0.45 12.69 -17.34
C SER A 548 -0.27 11.66 -18.46
N MET A 549 -0.49 10.38 -18.14
CA MET A 549 -0.27 9.25 -19.04
C MET A 549 -1.59 8.71 -19.62
N LYS A 550 -1.62 8.41 -20.92
CA LYS A 550 -2.72 7.68 -21.57
C LYS A 550 -2.48 6.17 -21.56
N GLY A 551 -3.54 5.38 -21.79
CA GLY A 551 -3.46 3.92 -21.81
C GLY A 551 -2.70 3.35 -23.01
N GLN A 552 -2.31 2.07 -22.90
CA GLN A 552 -1.50 1.35 -23.90
C GLN A 552 -2.08 1.41 -25.31
N ASP A 553 -3.40 1.31 -25.43
CA ASP A 553 -4.12 1.25 -26.71
C ASP A 553 -4.76 2.59 -27.11
N ASP A 554 -4.42 3.68 -26.42
CA ASP A 554 -5.03 5.01 -26.57
C ASP A 554 -4.13 6.00 -27.33
N ASP A 555 -3.98 5.76 -28.64
CA ASP A 555 -3.32 6.69 -29.56
C ASP A 555 -4.30 7.32 -30.55
N GLU A 556 -4.80 8.49 -30.20
CA GLU A 556 -5.70 9.30 -31.04
C GLU A 556 -5.12 9.67 -32.41
N PHE A 557 -3.79 9.71 -32.54
CA PHE A 557 -3.15 10.05 -33.82
C PHE A 557 -3.31 8.92 -34.85
N ALA A 558 -3.67 7.70 -34.42
CA ALA A 558 -4.02 6.62 -35.33
C ALA A 558 -5.22 7.00 -36.22
N ALA A 559 -6.24 7.67 -35.64
CA ALA A 559 -7.40 8.14 -36.39
C ALA A 559 -6.99 9.19 -37.45
N TYR A 560 -6.16 10.17 -37.07
CA TYR A 560 -5.70 11.23 -37.98
C TYR A 560 -4.89 10.71 -39.16
N GLN A 561 -4.25 9.56 -38.99
CA GLN A 561 -3.48 8.90 -40.05
C GLN A 561 -4.30 7.88 -40.82
N GLY A 562 -5.57 7.63 -40.45
CA GLY A 562 -6.45 6.64 -41.09
C GLY A 562 -6.00 5.20 -40.84
N LEU A 563 -5.65 4.88 -39.59
CA LEU A 563 -5.15 3.58 -39.14
C LEU A 563 -6.17 2.79 -38.29
N LEU A 564 -7.41 3.29 -38.17
CA LEU A 564 -8.50 2.68 -37.41
C LEU A 564 -9.47 1.90 -38.30
#